data_AF-A0AAV0V208-F1
#
_entry.id   AF-A0AAV0V208-F1
#
_cell.length_a   1.000
_cell.length_b   1.000
_cell.length_c   1.000
_cell.angle_alpha   90.00
_cell.angle_beta   90.00
_cell.angle_gamma   90.00
#
_symmetry.space_group_name_H-M   'P 1'
#
loop_
_entity.id
_entity.type
_entity.pdbx_description
1 polymer ?
#
loop_
_entity_poly.entity_id
_entity_poly.type
_entity_poly.pdbx_seq_one_letter_code
_entity_poly.pdbx_strand_id
1 'polypeptide(L)'
;MIDDRPSIGSYSPLTGFVFIFNLIVGAGALTIPHAFANVGIVYGSVALCVLASISYVTATFMVEAIAGVNALQRCKSGLGALTGTTDDEKQLLDERSDSEDSDAHTEFVPLMVVNEQHDVLTKNLRAKTSEPKLHFTLSKKVELAEMAELLFSDRGVVAFYACITVYLYGDLAIYAVAVPKSLREIVCPRPSADAVVWACSDKLNSSELYRLFVALFGLLLGPFTFGHVHKTRALQLVSTLVRHASFGLMIVLASIGVARGHGRSVADVMSYEKPSNIATFFGVCIYSFMCHHSVPGLVAPITNKAKVGTVLISAFVAVLGVYFVLCASATFRFKPEDVEDVYTLNFKNYPVQAFGYFLSFFPVFTLSASFPLICITLRENIRHLASRVVESRPATGASPPRGLCHFLQLNTYALVALLPPLVVAFFTEDVSMLVGFTGTYAGLGIQWIVPTCLVYSLRHRLAVDYTHLQPIAAEGPTSASTVSGHTNRFASPFAHDAWLYVVLGVSLLSVVLVTITHGMR
;
A
#
# COMPACT_ATOMS: atom_id res chain seq x y z
N MET A 1 -16.58 -17.05 -37.03
CA MET A 1 -16.83 -17.14 -35.58
C MET A 1 -15.88 -16.15 -34.94
N ILE A 2 -16.41 -15.02 -34.49
CA ILE A 2 -15.65 -13.87 -33.99
C ILE A 2 -15.05 -14.29 -32.65
N ASP A 3 -13.73 -14.30 -32.56
CA ASP A 3 -12.96 -14.65 -31.36
C ASP A 3 -12.98 -13.44 -30.41
N ASP A 4 -14.07 -13.28 -29.67
CA ASP A 4 -14.21 -12.31 -28.56
C ASP A 4 -13.38 -12.79 -27.36
N ARG A 5 -12.05 -12.64 -27.45
CA ARG A 5 -11.17 -12.68 -26.27
C ARG A 5 -11.10 -11.28 -25.66
N PRO A 6 -11.28 -11.11 -24.34
CA PRO A 6 -11.24 -9.79 -23.73
C PRO A 6 -9.85 -9.18 -23.89
N SER A 7 -9.78 -8.07 -24.63
CA SER A 7 -8.59 -7.24 -24.73
C SER A 7 -8.21 -6.70 -23.35
N ILE A 8 -6.91 -6.74 -23.05
CA ILE A 8 -6.32 -6.24 -21.81
C ILE A 8 -6.77 -4.78 -21.61
N GLY A 9 -7.48 -4.52 -20.51
CA GLY A 9 -8.03 -3.20 -20.23
C GLY A 9 -6.96 -2.20 -19.83
N SER A 10 -6.19 -1.70 -20.80
CA SER A 10 -5.45 -0.45 -20.62
C SER A 10 -6.44 0.66 -20.23
N TYR A 11 -6.06 1.53 -19.32
CA TYR A 11 -6.95 2.60 -18.86
C TYR A 11 -6.36 3.98 -19.05
N SER A 12 -7.25 4.96 -19.13
CA SER A 12 -6.89 6.36 -19.36
C SER A 12 -6.07 6.93 -18.19
N PRO A 13 -5.22 7.94 -18.42
CA PRO A 13 -4.52 8.64 -17.34
C PRO A 13 -5.47 9.17 -16.24
N LEU A 14 -6.70 9.56 -16.60
CA LEU A 14 -7.72 9.98 -15.64
C LEU A 14 -8.16 8.83 -14.73
N THR A 15 -8.36 7.64 -15.29
CA THR A 15 -8.65 6.43 -14.50
C THR A 15 -7.49 6.09 -13.56
N GLY A 16 -6.24 6.25 -14.03
CA GLY A 16 -5.05 6.08 -13.19
C GLY A 16 -4.97 7.08 -12.04
N PHE A 17 -5.32 8.34 -12.30
CA PHE A 17 -5.46 9.36 -11.26
C PHE A 17 -6.48 8.93 -10.21
N VAL A 18 -7.67 8.49 -10.63
CA VAL A 18 -8.72 8.03 -9.70
C VAL A 18 -8.23 6.85 -8.86
N PHE A 19 -7.54 5.87 -9.46
CA PHE A 19 -7.05 4.72 -8.70
C PHE A 19 -5.94 5.09 -7.70
N ILE A 20 -4.98 5.92 -8.09
CA ILE A 20 -3.92 6.39 -7.17
C ILE A 20 -4.54 7.25 -6.07
N PHE A 21 -5.45 8.17 -6.40
CA PHE A 21 -6.17 8.98 -5.42
C PHE A 21 -6.90 8.10 -4.39
N ASN A 22 -7.66 7.09 -4.85
CA ASN A 22 -8.40 6.20 -3.94
C ASN A 22 -7.51 5.32 -3.08
N LEU A 23 -6.36 4.90 -3.62
CA LEU A 23 -5.40 4.11 -2.87
C LEU A 23 -4.85 4.92 -1.70
N ILE A 24 -4.44 6.17 -1.97
CA ILE A 24 -3.90 7.06 -0.94
C ILE A 24 -5.00 7.42 0.07
N VAL A 25 -6.21 7.75 -0.38
CA VAL A 25 -7.38 8.10 0.44
C VAL A 25 -8.02 6.86 1.12
N GLY A 26 -7.19 5.86 1.41
CA GLY A 26 -7.47 4.55 1.99
C GLY A 26 -8.00 4.59 3.43
N ALA A 27 -7.63 3.60 4.24
CA ALA A 27 -8.04 3.52 5.64
C ALA A 27 -7.46 4.65 6.51
N GLY A 28 -6.28 5.18 6.16
CA GLY A 28 -5.63 6.28 6.92
C GLY A 28 -6.45 7.57 6.97
N ALA A 29 -7.23 7.85 5.92
CA ALA A 29 -8.11 9.01 5.87
C ALA A 29 -9.20 9.00 6.95
N LEU A 30 -9.52 7.84 7.54
CA LEU A 30 -10.48 7.72 8.64
C LEU A 30 -9.92 8.20 9.97
N THR A 31 -8.61 8.13 10.17
CA THR A 31 -7.96 8.42 11.46
C THR A 31 -7.22 9.77 11.46
N ILE A 32 -6.90 10.29 10.28
CA ILE A 32 -6.19 11.56 10.15
C ILE A 32 -6.87 12.75 10.85
N PRO A 33 -8.22 12.91 10.86
CA PRO A 33 -8.84 14.06 11.51
C PRO A 33 -8.66 14.03 13.03
N HIS A 34 -8.73 12.85 13.65
CA HIS A 34 -8.48 12.66 15.09
C HIS A 34 -7.05 13.05 15.46
N ALA A 35 -6.07 12.52 14.73
CA ALA A 35 -4.67 12.82 15.01
C ALA A 35 -4.32 14.29 14.73
N PHE A 36 -4.88 14.88 13.67
CA PHE A 36 -4.68 16.29 13.33
C PHE A 36 -5.26 17.23 14.39
N ALA A 37 -6.52 17.00 14.80
CA ALA A 37 -7.18 17.83 15.82
C ALA A 37 -6.44 17.77 17.18
N ASN A 38 -5.79 16.64 17.49
CA ASN A 38 -5.01 16.46 18.71
C ASN A 38 -3.61 17.10 18.70
N VAL A 39 -3.07 17.43 17.53
CA VAL A 39 -1.81 18.15 17.38
C VAL A 39 -2.01 19.65 17.32
N GLY A 40 -3.07 20.10 16.65
CA GLY A 40 -3.33 21.52 16.40
C GLY A 40 -3.23 21.85 14.92
N ILE A 41 -3.90 22.94 14.52
CA ILE A 41 -4.07 23.27 13.11
C ILE A 41 -2.77 23.73 12.47
N VAL A 42 -1.90 24.44 13.19
CA VAL A 42 -0.64 24.96 12.65
C VAL A 42 0.37 23.84 12.50
N TYR A 43 0.71 23.14 13.59
CA TYR A 43 1.66 22.03 13.53
C TYR A 43 1.14 20.90 12.63
N GLY A 44 -0.17 20.60 12.69
CA GLY A 44 -0.81 19.61 11.84
C GLY A 44 -0.69 19.95 10.36
N SER A 45 -0.95 21.20 9.97
CA SER A 45 -0.86 21.63 8.56
C SER A 45 0.58 21.56 8.04
N VAL A 46 1.55 22.04 8.82
CA VAL A 46 2.97 22.02 8.44
C VAL A 46 3.45 20.56 8.28
N ALA A 47 3.17 19.71 9.26
CA ALA A 47 3.55 18.30 9.19
C ALA A 47 2.86 17.58 8.03
N LEU A 48 1.56 17.81 7.79
CA LEU A 48 0.84 17.22 6.67
C LEU A 48 1.50 17.57 5.32
N CYS A 49 1.85 18.85 5.11
CA CYS A 49 2.52 19.31 3.90
C CYS A 49 3.92 18.70 3.71
N VAL A 50 4.73 18.66 4.78
CA VAL A 50 6.08 18.09 4.73
C VAL A 50 6.03 16.59 4.42
N LEU A 51 5.15 15.85 5.10
CA LEU A 51 5.05 14.40 4.93
C LEU A 51 4.45 14.01 3.59
N ALA A 52 3.48 14.77 3.08
CA ALA A 52 2.99 14.62 1.71
C ALA A 52 4.11 14.83 0.67
N SER A 53 4.95 15.84 0.89
CA SER A 53 6.07 16.17 0.00
C SER A 53 7.12 15.06 -0.04
N ILE A 54 7.53 14.53 1.12
CA ILE A 54 8.48 13.41 1.19
C ILE A 54 7.87 12.15 0.55
N SER A 55 6.60 11.87 0.83
CA SER A 55 5.88 10.73 0.24
C SER A 55 5.81 10.83 -1.29
N TYR A 56 5.62 12.03 -1.84
CA TYR A 56 5.67 12.28 -3.27
C TYR A 56 7.07 12.05 -3.84
N VAL A 57 8.12 12.58 -3.19
CA VAL A 57 9.53 12.35 -3.59
C VAL A 57 9.80 10.86 -3.72
N THR A 58 9.48 10.07 -2.69
CA THR A 58 9.76 8.63 -2.70
C THR A 58 8.86 7.86 -3.66
N ALA A 59 7.66 8.36 -3.98
CA ALA A 59 6.83 7.79 -5.03
C ALA A 59 7.43 8.03 -6.42
N THR A 60 8.09 9.16 -6.67
CA THR A 60 8.85 9.36 -7.91
C THR A 60 10.07 8.44 -8.00
N PHE A 61 10.72 8.12 -6.86
CA PHE A 61 11.76 7.10 -6.81
C PHE A 61 11.22 5.72 -7.22
N MET A 62 10.04 5.35 -6.77
CA MET A 62 9.39 4.12 -7.22
C MET A 62 9.19 4.08 -8.74
N VAL A 63 8.72 5.16 -9.35
CA VAL A 63 8.53 5.24 -10.82
C VAL A 63 9.85 5.08 -11.57
N GLU A 64 10.91 5.72 -11.09
CA GLU A 64 12.27 5.58 -11.63
C GLU A 64 12.78 4.13 -11.51
N ALA A 65 12.58 3.51 -10.34
CA ALA A 65 12.97 2.13 -10.05
C ALA A 65 12.30 1.14 -11.02
N ILE A 66 10.98 1.26 -11.22
CA ILE A 66 10.21 0.40 -12.13
C ILE A 66 10.74 0.51 -13.56
N ALA A 67 10.94 1.75 -14.04
CA ALA A 67 11.42 1.99 -15.39
C ALA A 67 12.83 1.42 -15.62
N GLY A 68 13.72 1.56 -14.63
CA GLY A 68 15.08 1.05 -14.69
C GLY A 68 15.16 -0.48 -14.62
N VAL A 69 14.39 -1.11 -13.73
CA VAL A 69 14.32 -2.58 -13.66
C VAL A 69 13.80 -3.19 -14.98
N ASN A 70 12.79 -2.56 -15.58
CA ASN A 70 12.30 -2.97 -16.90
C ASN A 70 13.38 -2.86 -18.00
N ALA A 71 14.24 -1.84 -17.93
CA ALA A 71 15.35 -1.71 -18.86
C ALA A 71 16.41 -2.79 -18.64
N LEU A 72 16.78 -3.06 -17.39
CA LEU A 72 17.77 -4.09 -17.02
C LEU A 72 17.34 -5.49 -17.45
N GLN A 73 16.10 -5.88 -17.19
CA GLN A 73 15.58 -7.20 -17.59
C GLN A 73 15.62 -7.40 -19.11
N ARG A 74 15.20 -6.39 -19.88
CA ARG A 74 15.23 -6.45 -21.35
C ARG A 74 16.66 -6.54 -21.90
N CYS A 75 17.59 -5.82 -21.30
CA CYS A 75 18.99 -5.86 -21.69
C CYS A 75 19.60 -7.25 -21.47
N LYS A 76 19.32 -7.87 -20.30
CA LYS A 76 19.76 -9.25 -20.00
C LYS A 76 19.18 -10.28 -20.97
N SER A 77 17.88 -10.24 -21.23
CA SER A 77 17.25 -11.17 -22.19
C SER A 77 17.78 -11.00 -23.61
N GLY A 78 18.06 -9.76 -24.03
CA GLY A 78 18.68 -9.50 -25.34
C GLY A 78 20.10 -10.04 -25.44
N LEU A 79 20.91 -9.88 -24.39
CA LEU A 79 22.28 -10.37 -24.35
C LEU A 79 22.36 -11.90 -24.32
N GLY A 80 21.51 -12.58 -23.53
CA GLY A 80 21.44 -14.05 -23.49
C GLY A 80 21.06 -14.68 -24.83
N ALA A 81 20.17 -14.03 -25.58
CA ALA A 81 19.81 -14.45 -26.94
C ALA A 81 20.96 -14.28 -27.95
N LEU A 82 21.90 -13.35 -27.70
CA LEU A 82 23.07 -13.09 -28.55
C LEU A 82 24.25 -14.00 -28.22
N THR A 83 24.45 -14.36 -26.95
CA THR A 83 25.58 -15.19 -26.50
C THR A 83 25.37 -16.69 -26.71
N GLY A 84 24.17 -17.13 -27.12
CA GLY A 84 23.89 -18.55 -27.40
C GLY A 84 24.06 -19.46 -26.18
N THR A 85 24.18 -18.88 -24.98
CA THR A 85 24.16 -19.60 -23.71
C THR A 85 22.70 -19.95 -23.43
N THR A 86 22.26 -21.03 -24.05
CA THR A 86 20.98 -21.67 -23.78
C THR A 86 21.05 -22.30 -22.39
N ASP A 87 20.88 -21.49 -21.34
CA ASP A 87 20.43 -21.97 -20.03
C ASP A 87 18.92 -22.33 -20.07
N ASP A 88 18.30 -22.35 -21.25
CA ASP A 88 16.89 -22.66 -21.48
C ASP A 88 16.51 -24.12 -21.19
N GLU A 89 17.47 -25.02 -20.93
CA GLU A 89 17.13 -26.39 -20.50
C GLU A 89 16.75 -26.51 -19.02
N LYS A 90 17.01 -25.48 -18.20
CA LYS A 90 16.52 -25.43 -16.81
C LYS A 90 15.17 -24.71 -16.66
N GLN A 91 14.80 -23.85 -17.61
CA GLN A 91 13.54 -23.11 -17.56
C GLN A 91 12.36 -23.84 -18.19
N LEU A 92 12.60 -24.72 -19.17
CA LEU A 92 11.51 -25.45 -19.86
C LEU A 92 11.05 -26.75 -19.16
N LEU A 93 11.76 -27.20 -18.12
CA LEU A 93 11.38 -28.39 -17.35
C LEU A 93 10.67 -28.09 -16.02
N ASP A 94 10.84 -26.88 -15.45
CA ASP A 94 10.07 -26.46 -14.27
C ASP A 94 8.66 -25.95 -14.62
N GLU A 95 8.41 -25.53 -15.86
CA GLU A 95 7.07 -25.06 -16.30
C GLU A 95 6.11 -26.19 -16.70
N ARG A 96 6.54 -27.46 -16.65
CA ARG A 96 5.70 -28.60 -17.08
C ARG A 96 5.19 -29.50 -15.93
N SER A 97 5.50 -29.19 -14.67
CA SER A 97 4.97 -29.94 -13.52
C SER A 97 4.01 -29.20 -12.59
N ASP A 98 3.81 -27.89 -12.74
CA ASP A 98 2.88 -27.11 -11.87
C ASP A 98 1.69 -26.53 -12.65
N SER A 99 1.17 -27.27 -13.63
CA SER A 99 -0.12 -26.96 -14.25
C SER A 99 -1.27 -27.50 -13.39
N GLU A 100 -1.48 -26.90 -12.21
CA GLU A 100 -2.76 -26.85 -11.50
C GLU A 100 -2.64 -25.83 -10.33
N ASP A 101 -3.37 -24.72 -10.46
CA ASP A 101 -3.67 -23.69 -9.44
C ASP A 101 -2.50 -22.92 -8.79
N SER A 102 -2.09 -21.81 -9.41
CA SER A 102 -1.47 -20.68 -8.70
C SER A 102 -1.73 -19.36 -9.42
N ASP A 103 -2.98 -18.91 -9.41
CA ASP A 103 -3.34 -17.61 -9.99
C ASP A 103 -3.97 -16.75 -8.90
N ALA A 104 -3.13 -16.05 -8.16
CA ALA A 104 -3.60 -15.31 -7.00
C ALA A 104 -2.69 -14.13 -6.60
N HIS A 105 -3.40 -13.02 -6.30
CA HIS A 105 -3.05 -11.93 -5.37
C HIS A 105 -2.70 -10.58 -6.02
N THR A 106 -3.73 -9.78 -6.31
CA THR A 106 -3.61 -8.33 -6.13
C THR A 106 -4.98 -7.74 -5.81
N GLU A 107 -5.13 -7.20 -4.59
CA GLU A 107 -6.08 -6.11 -4.41
C GLU A 107 -5.53 -4.89 -5.15
N PHE A 108 -6.40 -4.25 -5.93
CA PHE A 108 -6.10 -3.43 -7.10
C PHE A 108 -5.46 -4.21 -8.24
N VAL A 109 -6.30 -4.67 -9.19
CA VAL A 109 -6.09 -4.71 -10.65
C VAL A 109 -7.07 -5.73 -11.29
N PRO A 110 -7.66 -5.43 -12.47
CA PRO A 110 -8.40 -6.41 -13.26
C PRO A 110 -7.51 -7.57 -13.70
N LEU A 111 -8.03 -8.78 -13.49
CA LEU A 111 -7.52 -10.10 -13.93
C LEU A 111 -6.64 -10.04 -15.19
N MET A 112 -5.37 -10.46 -15.08
CA MET A 112 -4.47 -10.66 -16.21
C MET A 112 -4.18 -12.15 -16.35
N VAL A 113 -4.42 -12.71 -17.53
CA VAL A 113 -3.82 -13.96 -18.01
C VAL A 113 -2.96 -13.61 -19.22
N VAL A 114 -1.70 -14.03 -19.21
CA VAL A 114 -0.74 -13.81 -20.30
C VAL A 114 -1.10 -14.72 -21.48
N ASN A 115 -1.26 -14.19 -22.69
CA ASN A 115 -1.41 -14.98 -23.91
C ASN A 115 -0.04 -15.11 -24.59
N GLU A 116 0.66 -16.22 -24.33
CA GLU A 116 2.07 -16.39 -24.69
C GLU A 116 2.32 -17.09 -26.05
N GLN A 117 1.30 -17.54 -26.77
CA GLN A 117 1.53 -18.46 -27.91
C GLN A 117 1.70 -17.83 -29.29
N HIS A 118 1.59 -16.51 -29.47
CA HIS A 118 1.71 -15.88 -30.80
C HIS A 118 2.87 -14.87 -30.95
N ASP A 119 3.61 -14.59 -29.88
CA ASP A 119 4.63 -13.51 -29.87
C ASP A 119 6.08 -14.03 -29.79
N VAL A 120 6.27 -15.34 -29.55
CA VAL A 120 7.59 -15.98 -29.40
C VAL A 120 8.31 -16.11 -30.75
N LEU A 121 7.58 -16.45 -31.82
CA LEU A 121 8.18 -16.66 -33.14
C LEU A 121 8.64 -15.34 -33.80
N THR A 122 7.90 -14.25 -33.58
CA THR A 122 8.20 -12.90 -34.09
C THR A 122 9.28 -12.17 -33.28
N LYS A 123 9.36 -12.40 -31.96
CA LYS A 123 10.45 -11.86 -31.11
C LYS A 123 11.81 -12.48 -31.44
N ASN A 124 11.86 -13.79 -31.70
CA ASN A 124 13.11 -14.48 -32.01
C ASN A 124 13.73 -14.02 -33.35
N LEU A 125 12.91 -13.59 -34.30
CA LEU A 125 13.39 -13.01 -35.57
C LEU A 125 13.89 -11.56 -35.43
N ARG A 126 13.36 -10.77 -34.49
CA ARG A 126 13.76 -9.37 -34.27
C ARG A 126 14.94 -9.20 -33.31
N ALA A 127 15.12 -10.14 -32.38
CA ALA A 127 16.24 -10.16 -31.44
C ALA A 127 17.59 -10.37 -32.14
N LYS A 128 17.60 -10.98 -33.33
CA LYS A 128 18.82 -11.20 -34.13
C LYS A 128 19.44 -9.95 -34.75
N THR A 129 18.80 -8.78 -34.68
CA THR A 129 19.25 -7.57 -35.40
C THR A 129 19.34 -6.31 -34.52
N SER A 130 19.06 -6.39 -33.22
CA SER A 130 19.01 -5.21 -32.35
C SER A 130 20.13 -5.23 -31.30
N GLU A 131 21.03 -4.24 -31.34
CA GLU A 131 22.02 -3.98 -30.29
C GLU A 131 21.37 -3.94 -28.89
N PRO A 132 22.02 -4.44 -27.83
CA PRO A 132 21.51 -4.36 -26.47
C PRO A 132 21.47 -2.90 -26.01
N LYS A 133 20.30 -2.26 -26.14
CA LYS A 133 20.04 -0.89 -25.70
C LYS A 133 19.14 -0.89 -24.48
N LEU A 134 19.49 -0.09 -23.46
CA LEU A 134 18.63 0.14 -22.31
C LEU A 134 17.38 0.92 -22.74
N HIS A 135 16.24 0.23 -22.76
CA HIS A 135 14.94 0.82 -23.09
C HIS A 135 14.07 0.95 -21.84
N PHE A 136 14.07 2.12 -21.24
CA PHE A 136 13.24 2.46 -20.08
C PHE A 136 11.76 2.47 -20.45
N THR A 137 10.96 1.63 -19.81
CA THR A 137 9.51 1.58 -20.02
C THR A 137 8.77 1.21 -18.75
N LEU A 138 7.48 1.56 -18.70
CA LEU A 138 6.54 1.17 -17.65
C LEU A 138 5.53 0.13 -18.15
N SER A 139 5.82 -0.58 -19.26
CA SER A 139 4.85 -1.48 -19.89
C SER A 139 4.73 -2.85 -19.21
N LYS A 140 5.79 -3.34 -18.57
CA LYS A 140 5.76 -4.62 -17.84
C LYS A 140 5.46 -4.32 -16.36
N LYS A 141 4.48 -5.03 -15.80
CA LYS A 141 4.23 -5.04 -14.35
C LYS A 141 5.43 -5.73 -13.71
N VAL A 142 6.15 -5.00 -12.86
CA VAL A 142 7.21 -5.56 -12.00
C VAL A 142 6.75 -5.33 -10.58
N GLU A 143 6.62 -6.39 -9.81
CA GLU A 143 6.14 -6.26 -8.44
C GLU A 143 7.24 -5.68 -7.54
N LEU A 144 6.85 -5.09 -6.41
CA LEU A 144 7.82 -4.51 -5.47
C LEU A 144 8.81 -5.57 -4.98
N ALA A 145 8.33 -6.80 -4.74
CA ALA A 145 9.15 -7.93 -4.36
C ALA A 145 10.17 -8.32 -5.44
N GLU A 146 9.75 -8.42 -6.71
CA GLU A 146 10.64 -8.72 -7.84
C GLU A 146 11.73 -7.66 -8.01
N MET A 147 11.40 -6.37 -7.78
CA MET A 147 12.42 -5.30 -7.78
C MET A 147 13.43 -5.47 -6.64
N ALA A 148 12.96 -5.83 -5.44
CA ALA A 148 13.84 -6.08 -4.31
C ALA A 148 14.76 -7.28 -4.57
N GLU A 149 14.24 -8.40 -5.09
CA GLU A 149 15.03 -9.57 -5.44
C GLU A 149 16.05 -9.28 -6.54
N LEU A 150 15.70 -8.45 -7.51
CA LEU A 150 16.64 -8.08 -8.56
C LEU A 150 17.74 -7.17 -8.03
N LEU A 151 17.41 -6.15 -7.21
CA LEU A 151 18.32 -5.04 -6.89
C LEU A 151 19.07 -5.20 -5.56
N PHE A 152 18.48 -5.83 -4.55
CA PHE A 152 19.07 -5.94 -3.22
C PHE A 152 19.99 -7.17 -3.09
N SER A 153 20.78 -7.18 -2.02
CA SER A 153 21.51 -8.37 -1.55
C SER A 153 20.56 -9.30 -0.78
N ASP A 154 20.96 -10.55 -0.54
CA ASP A 154 20.13 -11.53 0.18
C ASP A 154 19.64 -11.00 1.54
N ARG A 155 20.52 -10.32 2.29
CA ARG A 155 20.17 -9.68 3.57
C ARG A 155 19.16 -8.55 3.38
N GLY A 156 19.28 -7.78 2.30
CA GLY A 156 18.34 -6.72 1.94
C GLY A 156 16.97 -7.25 1.51
N VAL A 157 16.92 -8.37 0.80
CA VAL A 157 15.67 -9.05 0.43
C VAL A 157 14.94 -9.57 1.68
N VAL A 158 15.65 -10.20 2.61
CA VAL A 158 15.07 -10.63 3.90
C VAL A 158 14.53 -9.44 4.68
N ALA A 159 15.28 -8.34 4.76
CA ALA A 159 14.83 -7.11 5.44
C ALA A 159 13.59 -6.49 4.77
N PHE A 160 13.54 -6.52 3.43
CA PHE A 160 12.38 -6.06 2.66
C PHE A 160 11.13 -6.90 2.99
N TYR A 161 11.22 -8.23 2.90
CA TYR A 161 10.09 -9.12 3.19
C TYR A 161 9.64 -9.01 4.66
N ALA A 162 10.58 -8.90 5.60
CA ALA A 162 10.24 -8.66 7.01
C ALA A 162 9.47 -7.33 7.18
N CYS A 163 9.92 -6.26 6.53
CA CYS A 163 9.28 -4.95 6.61
C CYS A 163 7.86 -4.96 6.02
N ILE A 164 7.65 -5.52 4.83
CA ILE A 164 6.33 -5.58 4.19
C ILE A 164 5.38 -6.50 4.97
N THR A 165 5.89 -7.61 5.52
CA THR A 165 5.12 -8.51 6.40
C THR A 165 4.61 -7.79 7.64
N VAL A 166 5.47 -7.04 8.36
CA VAL A 166 5.04 -6.26 9.54
C VAL A 166 4.02 -5.20 9.16
N TYR A 167 4.21 -4.51 8.03
CA TYR A 167 3.26 -3.51 7.53
C TYR A 167 1.88 -4.13 7.25
N LEU A 168 1.83 -5.24 6.51
CA LEU A 168 0.58 -5.92 6.16
C LEU A 168 -0.12 -6.51 7.39
N TYR A 169 0.61 -7.00 8.40
CA TYR A 169 0.02 -7.37 9.69
C TYR A 169 -0.66 -6.17 10.36
N GLY A 170 -0.01 -5.00 10.33
CA GLY A 170 -0.57 -3.76 10.84
C GLY A 170 -1.87 -3.36 10.12
N ASP A 171 -1.89 -3.39 8.79
CA ASP A 171 -3.10 -3.16 7.98
C ASP A 171 -4.26 -4.05 8.41
N LEU A 172 -4.00 -5.36 8.52
CA LEU A 172 -5.03 -6.32 8.92
C LEU A 172 -5.51 -6.08 10.35
N ALA A 173 -4.61 -5.71 11.28
CA ALA A 173 -4.99 -5.42 12.65
C ALA A 173 -5.86 -4.16 12.73
N ILE A 174 -5.50 -3.10 12.01
CA ILE A 174 -6.31 -1.87 11.90
C ILE A 174 -7.72 -2.20 11.41
N TYR A 175 -7.84 -3.07 10.40
CA TYR A 175 -9.14 -3.42 9.81
C TYR A 175 -9.96 -4.31 10.76
N ALA A 176 -9.29 -5.27 11.41
CA ALA A 176 -9.88 -6.16 12.41
C ALA A 176 -10.33 -5.43 13.68
N VAL A 177 -9.82 -4.23 13.96
CA VAL A 177 -10.32 -3.35 15.03
C VAL A 177 -11.42 -2.41 14.54
N ALA A 178 -11.18 -1.71 13.42
CA ALA A 178 -12.07 -0.66 12.94
C ALA A 178 -13.46 -1.20 12.55
N VAL A 179 -13.53 -2.40 11.97
CA VAL A 179 -14.82 -3.01 11.55
C VAL A 179 -15.68 -3.40 12.75
N PRO A 180 -15.22 -4.23 13.71
CA PRO A 180 -15.98 -4.54 14.92
C PRO A 180 -16.32 -3.33 15.76
N LYS A 181 -15.41 -2.34 15.85
CA LYS A 181 -15.68 -1.08 16.56
C LYS A 181 -16.84 -0.32 15.92
N SER A 182 -16.85 -0.20 14.59
CA SER A 182 -17.94 0.46 13.86
C SER A 182 -19.27 -0.30 14.03
N LEU A 183 -19.25 -1.63 13.95
CA LEU A 183 -20.45 -2.46 14.17
C LEU A 183 -21.01 -2.31 15.59
N ARG A 184 -20.14 -2.30 16.61
CA ARG A 184 -20.55 -2.07 18.00
C ARG A 184 -21.25 -0.73 18.15
N GLU A 185 -20.66 0.35 17.63
CA GLU A 185 -21.21 1.70 17.79
C GLU A 185 -22.54 1.89 17.06
N ILE A 186 -22.85 1.05 16.06
CA ILE A 186 -24.16 0.98 15.39
C ILE A 186 -25.17 0.20 16.24
N VAL A 187 -24.81 -0.98 16.72
CA VAL A 187 -25.73 -1.90 17.42
C VAL A 187 -25.96 -1.49 18.87
N CYS A 188 -24.93 -0.96 19.52
CA CYS A 188 -24.93 -0.52 20.90
C CYS A 188 -24.18 0.83 21.00
N PRO A 189 -24.85 1.94 20.64
CA PRO A 189 -24.22 3.26 20.60
C PRO A 189 -23.68 3.69 21.96
N ARG A 190 -22.47 4.27 21.97
CA ARG A 190 -21.89 4.81 23.22
C ARG A 190 -22.76 5.95 23.78
N PRO A 191 -23.11 5.92 25.09
CA PRO A 191 -23.99 6.92 25.69
C PRO A 191 -23.31 8.28 25.93
N SER A 192 -22.02 8.29 26.24
CA SER A 192 -21.22 9.51 26.46
C SER A 192 -19.75 9.27 26.07
N ALA A 193 -19.00 10.33 25.79
CA ALA A 193 -17.59 10.22 25.38
C ALA A 193 -16.71 9.52 26.45
N ASP A 194 -17.02 9.75 27.74
CA ASP A 194 -16.27 9.21 28.88
C ASP A 194 -16.57 7.73 29.19
N ALA A 195 -17.59 7.14 28.55
CA ALA A 195 -18.00 5.76 28.83
C ALA A 195 -17.03 4.76 28.17
N VAL A 196 -16.10 4.21 28.96
CA VAL A 196 -15.15 3.19 28.50
C VAL A 196 -15.85 1.85 28.24
N VAL A 197 -16.69 1.40 29.18
CA VAL A 197 -17.52 0.20 29.04
C VAL A 197 -18.95 0.55 29.44
N TRP A 198 -19.93 0.17 28.63
CA TRP A 198 -21.35 0.44 28.88
C TRP A 198 -22.21 -0.81 28.65
N ALA A 199 -23.38 -0.84 29.27
CA ALA A 199 -24.33 -1.94 29.11
C ALA A 199 -25.08 -1.81 27.77
N CYS A 200 -25.08 -2.88 26.98
CA CYS A 200 -25.84 -2.98 25.73
C CYS A 200 -27.18 -3.68 25.93
N SER A 201 -27.19 -4.65 26.86
CA SER A 201 -28.31 -5.48 27.26
C SER A 201 -28.07 -5.94 28.70
N ASP A 202 -29.09 -6.47 29.38
CA ASP A 202 -28.98 -7.05 30.72
C ASP A 202 -27.89 -8.13 30.86
N LYS A 203 -27.43 -8.73 29.75
CA LYS A 203 -26.43 -9.80 29.74
C LYS A 203 -25.16 -9.50 28.95
N LEU A 204 -25.09 -8.35 28.28
CA LEU A 204 -23.99 -8.02 27.38
C LEU A 204 -23.52 -6.58 27.59
N ASN A 205 -22.24 -6.42 27.87
CA ASN A 205 -21.58 -5.12 27.83
C ASN A 205 -20.94 -4.83 26.46
N SER A 206 -20.52 -3.58 26.27
CA SER A 206 -19.94 -3.09 25.02
C SER A 206 -18.63 -3.77 24.62
N SER A 207 -17.82 -4.20 25.60
CA SER A 207 -16.56 -4.90 25.36
C SER A 207 -16.78 -6.36 24.92
N GLU A 208 -17.73 -7.06 25.55
CA GLU A 208 -18.15 -8.41 25.16
C GLU A 208 -18.75 -8.41 23.75
N LEU A 209 -19.61 -7.43 23.45
CA LEU A 209 -20.19 -7.26 22.13
C LEU A 209 -19.12 -6.97 21.06
N TYR A 210 -18.12 -6.13 21.38
CA TYR A 210 -16.98 -5.88 20.49
C TYR A 210 -16.21 -7.17 20.19
N ARG A 211 -15.82 -7.93 21.22
CA ARG A 211 -15.08 -9.20 21.08
C ARG A 211 -15.87 -10.25 20.30
N LEU A 212 -17.20 -10.27 20.47
CA LEU A 212 -18.08 -11.11 19.65
C LEU A 212 -18.02 -10.69 18.18
N PHE A 213 -18.03 -9.40 17.87
CA PHE A 213 -17.87 -8.92 16.50
C PHE A 213 -16.48 -9.19 15.91
N VAL A 214 -15.39 -9.16 16.70
CA VAL A 214 -14.06 -9.60 16.26
C VAL A 214 -14.08 -11.08 15.88
N ALA A 215 -14.67 -11.93 16.73
CA ALA A 215 -14.82 -13.36 16.46
C ALA A 215 -15.64 -13.61 15.18
N LEU A 216 -16.77 -12.91 15.04
CA LEU A 216 -17.65 -13.01 13.87
C LEU A 216 -16.95 -12.53 12.60
N PHE A 217 -16.20 -11.43 12.68
CA PHE A 217 -15.41 -10.90 11.57
C PHE A 217 -14.39 -11.94 11.08
N GLY A 218 -13.63 -12.56 11.99
CA GLY A 218 -12.71 -13.63 11.66
C GLY A 218 -13.39 -14.88 11.09
N LEU A 219 -14.55 -15.27 11.63
CA LEU A 219 -15.33 -16.43 11.14
C LEU A 219 -15.91 -16.20 9.75
N LEU A 220 -16.41 -15.00 9.46
CA LEU A 220 -17.05 -14.68 8.19
C LEU A 220 -16.04 -14.39 7.08
N LEU A 221 -14.97 -13.65 7.38
CA LEU A 221 -13.98 -13.24 6.37
C LEU A 221 -12.79 -14.19 6.28
N GLY A 222 -12.46 -14.91 7.36
CA GLY A 222 -11.37 -15.88 7.40
C GLY A 222 -11.42 -16.93 6.30
N PRO A 223 -12.56 -17.57 5.99
CA PRO A 223 -12.65 -18.56 4.91
C PRO A 223 -12.19 -18.03 3.54
N PHE A 224 -12.42 -16.74 3.27
CA PHE A 224 -12.00 -16.11 2.00
C PHE A 224 -10.48 -15.95 1.91
N THR A 225 -9.72 -16.05 3.01
CA THR A 225 -8.25 -15.96 3.00
C THR A 225 -7.57 -17.26 2.58
N PHE A 226 -8.31 -18.37 2.55
CA PHE A 226 -7.78 -19.67 2.15
C PHE A 226 -7.86 -19.86 0.62
N GLY A 227 -8.85 -19.26 -0.04
CA GLY A 227 -9.04 -19.36 -1.50
C GLY A 227 -8.26 -18.35 -2.34
N HIS A 228 -8.55 -18.35 -3.64
CA HIS A 228 -8.11 -17.37 -4.62
C HIS A 228 -9.31 -16.52 -5.03
N VAL A 229 -9.32 -15.24 -4.66
CA VAL A 229 -10.46 -14.35 -4.96
C VAL A 229 -10.35 -13.86 -6.40
N HIS A 230 -11.16 -14.42 -7.30
CA HIS A 230 -11.26 -13.96 -8.68
C HIS A 230 -12.34 -12.88 -8.85
N LYS A 231 -12.04 -11.83 -9.63
CA LYS A 231 -12.94 -10.75 -10.10
C LYS A 231 -13.39 -9.72 -9.04
N THR A 232 -12.45 -8.89 -8.58
CA THR A 232 -12.70 -7.78 -7.62
C THR A 232 -13.00 -6.41 -8.25
N ARG A 233 -12.97 -6.29 -9.59
CA ARG A 233 -13.12 -4.99 -10.30
C ARG A 233 -14.42 -4.25 -9.97
N ALA A 234 -15.53 -4.97 -9.89
CA ALA A 234 -16.84 -4.36 -9.56
C ALA A 234 -16.87 -3.86 -8.11
N LEU A 235 -16.35 -4.65 -7.18
CA LEU A 235 -16.24 -4.26 -5.76
C LEU A 235 -15.37 -3.01 -5.57
N GLN A 236 -14.29 -2.88 -6.35
CA GLN A 236 -13.41 -1.70 -6.31
C GLN A 236 -14.07 -0.43 -6.85
N LEU A 237 -14.84 -0.54 -7.94
CA LEU A 237 -15.55 0.61 -8.50
C LEU A 237 -16.67 1.09 -7.55
N VAL A 238 -17.42 0.15 -6.96
CA VAL A 238 -18.43 0.47 -5.95
C VAL A 238 -17.76 1.09 -4.71
N SER A 239 -16.70 0.47 -4.19
CA SER A 239 -15.94 0.98 -3.04
C SER A 239 -15.41 2.40 -3.28
N THR A 240 -14.92 2.68 -4.50
CA THR A 240 -14.49 4.02 -4.91
C THR A 240 -15.61 5.06 -4.81
N LEU A 241 -16.80 4.75 -5.33
CA LEU A 241 -17.95 5.66 -5.29
C LEU A 241 -18.40 5.91 -3.85
N VAL A 242 -18.51 4.84 -3.06
CA VAL A 242 -18.90 4.92 -1.64
C VAL A 242 -17.87 5.74 -0.85
N ARG A 243 -16.58 5.57 -1.15
CA ARG A 243 -15.47 6.30 -0.53
C ARG A 243 -15.57 7.81 -0.77
N HIS A 244 -15.70 8.22 -2.03
CA HIS A 244 -15.85 9.65 -2.37
C HIS A 244 -17.13 10.25 -1.76
N ALA A 245 -18.24 9.53 -1.81
CA ALA A 245 -19.49 9.96 -1.18
C ALA A 245 -19.32 10.12 0.34
N SER A 246 -18.62 9.21 1.01
CA SER A 246 -18.40 9.26 2.46
C SER A 246 -17.51 10.44 2.86
N PHE A 247 -16.38 10.65 2.19
CA PHE A 247 -15.51 11.81 2.48
C PHE A 247 -16.19 13.14 2.19
N GLY A 248 -16.89 13.25 1.05
CA GLY A 248 -17.67 14.43 0.72
C GLY A 248 -18.74 14.71 1.76
N LEU A 249 -19.48 13.68 2.19
CA LEU A 249 -20.52 13.81 3.20
C LEU A 249 -19.94 14.24 4.55
N MET A 250 -18.85 13.64 5.03
CA MET A 250 -18.22 14.06 6.29
C MET A 250 -17.82 15.54 6.29
N ILE A 251 -17.23 16.03 5.19
CA ILE A 251 -16.86 17.44 5.03
C ILE A 251 -18.12 18.32 5.06
N VAL A 252 -19.15 17.96 4.31
CA VAL A 252 -20.41 18.72 4.22
C VAL A 252 -21.12 18.76 5.58
N LEU A 253 -21.25 17.63 6.27
CA LEU A 253 -21.94 17.56 7.57
C LEU A 253 -21.18 18.33 8.66
N ALA A 254 -19.84 18.24 8.67
CA ALA A 254 -19.02 19.04 9.57
C ALA A 254 -19.21 20.54 9.30
N SER A 255 -19.17 20.95 8.03
CA SER A 255 -19.35 22.34 7.61
C SER A 255 -20.73 22.89 7.95
N ILE A 256 -21.80 22.10 7.75
CA ILE A 256 -23.16 22.45 8.17
C ILE A 256 -23.23 22.63 9.69
N GLY A 257 -22.57 21.76 10.45
CA GLY A 257 -22.51 21.86 11.91
C GLY A 257 -21.85 23.16 12.37
N VAL A 258 -20.74 23.56 11.73
CA VAL A 258 -20.07 24.84 11.97
C VAL A 258 -21.00 26.01 11.63
N ALA A 259 -21.64 25.99 10.46
CA ALA A 259 -22.56 27.04 10.02
C ALA A 259 -23.80 27.20 10.92
N ARG A 260 -24.22 26.13 11.59
CA ARG A 260 -25.33 26.14 12.57
C ARG A 260 -24.93 26.59 13.98
N GLY A 261 -23.70 27.06 14.16
CA GLY A 261 -23.22 27.56 15.46
C GLY A 261 -22.68 26.48 16.41
N HIS A 262 -22.55 25.22 15.96
CA HIS A 262 -21.88 24.17 16.74
C HIS A 262 -20.36 24.10 16.48
N GLY A 263 -19.79 25.14 15.85
CA GLY A 263 -18.36 25.24 15.58
C GLY A 263 -17.59 25.94 16.69
N ARG A 264 -16.28 25.72 16.73
CA ARG A 264 -15.32 26.41 17.59
C ARG A 264 -14.91 27.74 16.97
N SER A 265 -14.57 28.73 17.80
CA SER A 265 -14.06 30.00 17.31
C SER A 265 -12.64 29.83 16.74
N VAL A 266 -12.22 30.74 15.84
CA VAL A 266 -10.86 30.73 15.30
C VAL A 266 -9.82 30.88 16.41
N ALA A 267 -10.10 31.69 17.44
CA ALA A 267 -9.21 31.86 18.59
C ALA A 267 -9.04 30.57 19.40
N ASP A 268 -10.12 29.81 19.60
CA ASP A 268 -10.08 28.53 20.32
C ASP A 268 -9.34 27.43 19.54
N VAL A 269 -9.40 27.48 18.20
CA VAL A 269 -8.68 26.54 17.34
C VAL A 269 -7.19 26.86 17.32
N MET A 270 -6.83 28.13 17.13
CA MET A 270 -5.43 28.57 17.03
C MET A 270 -4.70 28.55 18.38
N SER A 271 -5.41 28.62 19.51
CA SER A 271 -4.82 28.52 20.85
C SER A 271 -4.52 27.07 21.26
N TYR A 272 -5.12 26.08 20.59
CA TYR A 272 -4.88 24.67 20.86
C TYR A 272 -3.77 24.13 19.94
N GLU A 273 -2.53 24.14 20.44
CA GLU A 273 -1.38 23.54 19.77
C GLU A 273 -0.63 22.63 20.78
N LYS A 274 -0.59 21.33 20.50
CA LYS A 274 0.05 20.31 21.34
C LYS A 274 1.16 19.58 20.56
N PRO A 275 2.37 20.16 20.48
CA PRO A 275 3.49 19.57 19.75
C PRO A 275 3.90 18.20 20.30
N SER A 276 3.59 17.88 21.56
CA SER A 276 3.84 16.55 22.15
C SER A 276 3.12 15.40 21.45
N ASN A 277 2.07 15.68 20.68
CA ASN A 277 1.31 14.67 19.93
C ASN A 277 1.78 14.51 18.47
N ILE A 278 2.78 15.29 18.04
CA ILE A 278 3.26 15.27 16.66
C ILE A 278 3.80 13.89 16.25
N ALA A 279 4.37 13.14 17.21
CA ALA A 279 4.90 11.81 16.98
C ALA A 279 3.82 10.81 16.52
N THR A 280 2.64 10.83 17.17
CA THR A 280 1.51 9.97 16.78
C THR A 280 0.92 10.41 15.44
N PHE A 281 0.79 11.72 15.22
CA PHE A 281 0.30 12.27 13.95
C PHE A 281 1.21 11.95 12.77
N PHE A 282 2.52 11.92 12.99
CA PHE A 282 3.52 11.57 11.99
C PHE A 282 3.28 10.16 11.42
N GLY A 283 3.11 9.16 12.29
CA GLY A 283 2.78 7.80 11.87
C GLY A 283 1.47 7.71 11.10
N VAL A 284 0.43 8.41 11.58
CA VAL A 284 -0.87 8.48 10.89
C VAL A 284 -0.75 9.11 9.51
N CYS A 285 0.06 10.15 9.35
CA CYS A 285 0.29 10.78 8.05
C CYS A 285 1.05 9.87 7.08
N ILE A 286 2.12 9.20 7.52
CA ILE A 286 2.85 8.23 6.69
C ILE A 286 1.91 7.15 6.18
N TYR A 287 1.11 6.58 7.08
CA TYR A 287 0.10 5.59 6.73
C TYR A 287 -0.94 6.15 5.73
N SER A 288 -1.41 7.38 5.96
CA SER A 288 -2.44 8.02 5.11
C SER A 288 -1.94 8.45 3.73
N PHE A 289 -0.62 8.59 3.54
CA PHE A 289 -0.02 8.88 2.23
C PHE A 289 0.59 7.63 1.56
N MET A 290 0.41 6.45 2.15
CA MET A 290 1.01 5.23 1.65
C MET A 290 0.39 4.80 0.32
N CYS A 291 1.22 4.63 -0.71
CA CYS A 291 0.82 4.02 -1.98
C CYS A 291 1.93 3.15 -2.62
N HIS A 292 3.15 3.24 -2.12
CA HIS A 292 4.39 2.82 -2.80
C HIS A 292 4.44 1.34 -3.15
N HIS A 293 3.89 0.49 -2.29
CA HIS A 293 3.84 -0.95 -2.51
C HIS A 293 2.89 -1.35 -3.65
N SER A 294 1.91 -0.51 -4.00
CA SER A 294 0.94 -0.78 -5.08
C SER A 294 1.15 0.09 -6.33
N VAL A 295 1.99 1.14 -6.26
CA VAL A 295 2.36 1.98 -7.42
C VAL A 295 2.74 1.15 -8.66
N PRO A 296 3.57 0.09 -8.57
CA PRO A 296 3.97 -0.67 -9.76
C PRO A 296 2.79 -1.28 -10.53
N GLY A 297 1.79 -1.82 -9.82
CA GLY A 297 0.58 -2.39 -10.41
C GLY A 297 -0.36 -1.33 -11.03
N LEU A 298 -0.31 -0.09 -10.52
CA LEU A 298 -1.15 1.00 -11.02
C LEU A 298 -0.54 1.75 -12.20
N VAL A 299 0.78 1.91 -12.27
CA VAL A 299 1.39 2.66 -13.39
C VAL A 299 1.51 1.83 -14.67
N ALA A 300 1.62 0.50 -14.54
CA ALA A 300 1.75 -0.44 -15.66
C ALA A 300 0.56 -0.47 -16.64
N PRO A 301 -0.71 -0.39 -16.21
CA PRO A 301 -1.87 -0.36 -17.12
C PRO A 301 -2.25 1.02 -17.70
N ILE A 302 -1.58 2.13 -17.32
CA ILE A 302 -1.86 3.46 -17.89
C ILE A 302 -1.49 3.51 -19.37
N THR A 303 -2.41 3.92 -20.25
CA THR A 303 -2.18 3.98 -21.71
C THR A 303 -1.04 4.92 -22.10
N ASN A 304 -1.05 6.17 -21.60
CA ASN A 304 -0.03 7.17 -21.92
C ASN A 304 1.01 7.29 -20.80
N LYS A 305 2.16 6.63 -20.99
CA LYS A 305 3.25 6.60 -20.00
C LYS A 305 3.86 7.98 -19.71
N ALA A 306 3.89 8.87 -20.69
CA ALA A 306 4.45 10.22 -20.50
C ALA A 306 3.68 11.05 -19.46
N LYS A 307 2.40 10.70 -19.19
CA LYS A 307 1.56 11.40 -18.22
C LYS A 307 1.63 10.82 -16.81
N VAL A 308 2.37 9.74 -16.57
CA VAL A 308 2.44 9.08 -15.25
C VAL A 308 2.93 10.06 -14.17
N GLY A 309 3.95 10.85 -14.45
CA GLY A 309 4.44 11.88 -13.50
C GLY A 309 3.38 12.94 -13.18
N THR A 310 2.64 13.42 -14.20
CA THR A 310 1.54 14.37 -14.02
C THR A 310 0.39 13.78 -13.22
N VAL A 311 0.03 12.52 -13.48
CA VAL A 311 -1.00 11.79 -12.75
C VAL A 311 -0.62 11.63 -11.28
N LEU A 312 0.65 11.32 -11.00
CA LEU A 312 1.16 11.15 -9.64
C LEU A 312 1.12 12.48 -8.87
N ILE A 313 1.69 13.56 -9.41
CA ILE A 313 1.69 14.86 -8.73
C ILE A 313 0.27 15.39 -8.53
N SER A 314 -0.60 15.26 -9.53
CA SER A 314 -2.00 15.70 -9.40
C SER A 314 -2.73 14.91 -8.33
N ALA A 315 -2.48 13.59 -8.21
CA ALA A 315 -3.05 12.77 -7.15
C ALA A 315 -2.59 13.23 -5.76
N PHE A 316 -1.29 13.41 -5.54
CA PHE A 316 -0.77 13.88 -4.25
C PHE A 316 -1.30 15.27 -3.87
N VAL A 317 -1.36 16.22 -4.81
CA VAL A 317 -1.91 17.56 -4.57
C VAL A 317 -3.41 17.49 -4.24
N ALA A 318 -4.18 16.68 -4.98
CA ALA A 318 -5.61 16.51 -4.72
C ALA A 318 -5.87 15.89 -3.34
N VAL A 319 -5.10 14.85 -2.97
CA VAL A 319 -5.24 14.22 -1.66
C VAL A 319 -4.85 15.17 -0.53
N LEU A 320 -3.74 15.91 -0.68
CA LEU A 320 -3.34 16.91 0.30
C LEU A 320 -4.45 17.95 0.52
N GLY A 321 -5.06 18.43 -0.56
CA GLY A 321 -6.21 19.35 -0.48
C GLY A 321 -7.41 18.75 0.25
N VAL A 322 -7.80 17.51 -0.10
CA VAL A 322 -8.92 16.81 0.56
C VAL A 322 -8.64 16.55 2.03
N TYR A 323 -7.43 16.12 2.38
CA TYR A 323 -7.04 15.90 3.78
C TYR A 323 -7.02 17.19 4.58
N PHE A 324 -6.54 18.29 4.00
CA PHE A 324 -6.58 19.60 4.64
C PHE A 324 -8.02 20.03 4.92
N VAL A 325 -8.91 19.96 3.93
CA VAL A 325 -10.32 20.32 4.09
C VAL A 325 -11.01 19.41 5.11
N LEU A 326 -10.77 18.10 5.06
CA LEU A 326 -11.31 17.13 5.99
C LEU A 326 -10.87 17.44 7.43
N CYS A 327 -9.57 17.61 7.65
CA CYS A 327 -9.00 17.89 8.97
C CYS A 327 -9.41 19.26 9.51
N ALA A 328 -9.42 20.30 8.67
CA ALA A 328 -9.88 21.63 9.05
C ALA A 328 -11.36 21.59 9.44
N SER A 329 -12.22 20.99 8.61
CA SER A 329 -13.65 20.86 8.92
C SER A 329 -13.90 20.13 10.24
N ALA A 330 -13.14 19.07 10.54
CA ALA A 330 -13.20 18.36 11.82
C ALA A 330 -12.76 19.24 12.99
N THR A 331 -11.61 19.91 12.85
CA THR A 331 -11.00 20.74 13.91
C THR A 331 -11.88 21.94 14.28
N PHE A 332 -12.52 22.56 13.29
CA PHE A 332 -13.48 23.64 13.53
C PHE A 332 -14.82 23.14 14.06
N ARG A 333 -15.21 21.90 13.77
CA ARG A 333 -16.50 21.34 14.20
C ARG A 333 -16.47 20.74 15.60
N PHE A 334 -15.40 20.05 15.97
CA PHE A 334 -15.30 19.23 17.17
C PHE A 334 -14.15 19.68 18.06
N LYS A 335 -14.25 19.41 19.37
CA LYS A 335 -13.09 19.52 20.26
C LYS A 335 -12.15 18.34 20.01
N PRO A 336 -10.84 18.48 20.28
CA PRO A 336 -9.85 17.44 20.03
C PRO A 336 -10.19 16.10 20.70
N GLU A 337 -10.71 16.14 21.93
CA GLU A 337 -11.18 14.98 22.69
C GLU A 337 -12.46 14.33 22.15
N ASP A 338 -13.27 15.07 21.37
CA ASP A 338 -14.54 14.58 20.83
C ASP A 338 -14.39 13.96 19.43
N VAL A 339 -13.22 14.10 18.80
CA VAL A 339 -12.97 13.45 17.50
C VAL A 339 -12.75 11.97 17.75
N GLU A 340 -13.55 11.10 17.13
CA GLU A 340 -13.35 9.65 17.26
C GLU A 340 -12.15 9.22 16.41
N ASP A 341 -11.39 8.24 16.88
CA ASP A 341 -10.24 7.66 16.16
C ASP A 341 -10.64 7.05 14.80
N VAL A 342 -11.93 6.73 14.61
CA VAL A 342 -12.56 6.49 13.32
C VAL A 342 -13.56 7.61 13.06
N TYR A 343 -13.17 8.60 12.25
CA TYR A 343 -13.88 9.87 12.10
C TYR A 343 -15.34 9.74 11.60
N THR A 344 -15.69 8.66 10.90
CA THR A 344 -17.09 8.44 10.49
C THR A 344 -18.05 8.31 11.67
N LEU A 345 -17.55 7.83 12.82
CA LEU A 345 -18.34 7.60 14.02
C LEU A 345 -18.77 8.92 14.69
N ASN A 346 -18.09 10.04 14.41
CA ASN A 346 -18.53 11.37 14.86
C ASN A 346 -19.93 11.76 14.34
N PHE A 347 -20.40 11.10 13.27
CA PHE A 347 -21.68 11.41 12.63
C PHE A 347 -22.77 10.36 12.92
N LYS A 348 -22.51 9.36 13.79
CA LYS A 348 -23.46 8.26 14.07
C LYS A 348 -24.84 8.75 14.55
N ASN A 349 -24.87 9.83 15.33
CA ASN A 349 -26.07 10.42 15.90
C ASN A 349 -26.61 11.62 15.08
N TYR A 350 -26.28 11.71 13.79
CA TYR A 350 -26.75 12.82 12.95
C TYR A 350 -28.29 12.82 12.78
N PRO A 351 -28.98 13.98 12.76
CA PRO A 351 -30.45 14.03 12.73
C PRO A 351 -31.08 13.26 11.57
N VAL A 352 -30.42 13.25 10.41
CA VAL A 352 -30.79 12.40 9.28
C VAL A 352 -30.13 11.04 9.46
N GLN A 353 -30.87 10.08 10.05
CA GLN A 353 -30.36 8.75 10.39
C GLN A 353 -29.72 8.02 9.19
N ALA A 354 -30.25 8.22 7.98
CA ALA A 354 -29.67 7.63 6.77
C ALA A 354 -28.19 8.01 6.57
N PHE A 355 -27.80 9.25 6.87
CA PHE A 355 -26.42 9.70 6.77
C PHE A 355 -25.55 9.11 7.88
N GLY A 356 -26.08 9.02 9.11
CA GLY A 356 -25.38 8.40 10.22
C GLY A 356 -25.08 6.92 9.97
N TYR A 357 -26.07 6.15 9.52
CA TYR A 357 -25.88 4.74 9.14
C TYR A 357 -24.94 4.58 7.96
N PHE A 358 -25.09 5.38 6.90
CA PHE A 358 -24.22 5.31 5.72
C PHE A 358 -22.74 5.50 6.09
N LEU A 359 -22.42 6.53 6.88
CA LEU A 359 -21.04 6.78 7.33
C LEU A 359 -20.54 5.71 8.30
N SER A 360 -21.40 5.21 9.19
CA SER A 360 -20.99 4.19 10.17
C SER A 360 -20.73 2.83 9.50
N PHE A 361 -21.46 2.46 8.45
CA PHE A 361 -21.23 1.24 7.69
C PHE A 361 -20.11 1.36 6.63
N PHE A 362 -19.67 2.58 6.28
CA PHE A 362 -18.62 2.77 5.28
C PHE A 362 -17.33 1.99 5.59
N PRO A 363 -16.74 2.08 6.81
CA PRO A 363 -15.57 1.28 7.15
C PRO A 363 -15.87 -0.22 7.14
N VAL A 364 -17.08 -0.62 7.58
CA VAL A 364 -17.50 -2.03 7.61
C VAL A 364 -17.44 -2.62 6.21
N PHE A 365 -18.04 -1.98 5.22
CA PHE A 365 -18.04 -2.52 3.86
C PHE A 365 -16.68 -2.42 3.17
N THR A 366 -16.01 -1.28 3.29
CA THR A 366 -14.77 -1.05 2.53
C THR A 366 -13.59 -1.82 3.10
N LEU A 367 -13.42 -1.87 4.42
CA LEU A 367 -12.33 -2.60 5.04
C LEU A 367 -12.56 -4.13 4.98
N SER A 368 -13.80 -4.59 5.13
CA SER A 368 -14.12 -6.02 5.01
C SER A 368 -13.90 -6.55 3.59
N ALA A 369 -14.17 -5.75 2.57
CA ALA A 369 -13.90 -6.14 1.19
C ALA A 369 -12.39 -6.30 0.92
N SER A 370 -11.56 -5.52 1.60
CA SER A 370 -10.11 -5.53 1.45
C SER A 370 -9.38 -6.53 2.34
N PHE A 371 -9.93 -6.82 3.52
CA PHE A 371 -9.27 -7.65 4.51
C PHE A 371 -8.80 -9.02 3.97
N PRO A 372 -9.64 -9.81 3.26
CA PRO A 372 -9.20 -11.10 2.76
C PRO A 372 -8.05 -11.00 1.78
N LEU A 373 -8.03 -9.97 0.93
CA LEU A 373 -7.05 -9.79 -0.14
C LEU A 373 -5.68 -9.36 0.41
N ILE A 374 -5.66 -8.49 1.43
CA ILE A 374 -4.44 -8.14 2.15
C ILE A 374 -3.91 -9.36 2.91
N CYS A 375 -4.77 -10.15 3.56
CA CYS A 375 -4.37 -11.34 4.31
C CYS A 375 -3.72 -12.40 3.42
N ILE A 376 -4.30 -12.55 2.24
CA ILE A 376 -3.80 -13.37 1.16
C ILE A 376 -2.39 -12.91 0.70
N THR A 377 -2.20 -11.60 0.52
CA THR A 377 -0.91 -11.02 0.10
C THR A 377 0.14 -11.25 1.19
N LEU A 378 -0.25 -11.10 2.46
CA LEU A 378 0.59 -11.37 3.62
C LEU A 378 1.00 -12.84 3.68
N ARG A 379 0.06 -13.78 3.48
CA ARG A 379 0.33 -15.22 3.42
C ARG A 379 1.45 -15.54 2.45
N GLU A 380 1.40 -14.92 1.27
CA GLU A 380 2.39 -15.13 0.22
C GLU A 380 3.77 -14.56 0.59
N ASN A 381 3.80 -13.33 1.13
CA ASN A 381 5.05 -12.72 1.60
C ASN A 381 5.69 -13.51 2.75
N ILE A 382 4.88 -14.07 3.67
CA ILE A 382 5.37 -14.94 4.75
C ILE A 382 5.94 -16.24 4.18
N ARG A 383 5.28 -16.85 3.19
CA ARG A 383 5.75 -18.08 2.54
C ARG A 383 7.13 -17.87 1.92
N HIS A 384 7.32 -16.77 1.18
CA HIS A 384 8.61 -16.39 0.61
C HIS A 384 9.68 -16.08 1.67
N LEU A 385 9.32 -15.37 2.74
CA LEU A 385 10.26 -15.12 3.84
C LEU A 385 10.68 -16.42 4.54
N ALA A 386 9.72 -17.32 4.76
CA ALA A 386 9.96 -18.59 5.42
C ALA A 386 10.87 -19.51 4.59
N SER A 387 10.65 -19.64 3.28
CA SER A 387 11.51 -20.47 2.43
C SER A 387 12.97 -19.99 2.46
N ARG A 388 13.19 -18.68 2.38
CA ARG A 388 14.53 -18.07 2.44
C ARG A 388 15.24 -18.24 3.80
N VAL A 389 14.49 -18.22 4.90
CA VAL A 389 15.05 -18.40 6.25
C VAL A 389 15.25 -19.88 6.60
N VAL A 390 14.36 -20.76 6.12
CA VAL A 390 14.32 -22.18 6.46
C VAL A 390 15.21 -23.06 5.56
N GLU A 391 15.55 -22.64 4.34
CA GLU A 391 16.55 -23.32 3.46
C GLU A 391 17.94 -23.51 4.12
N SER A 392 18.18 -22.94 5.30
CA SER A 392 19.35 -23.20 6.14
C SER A 392 19.23 -24.44 7.06
N ARG A 393 18.16 -25.24 6.99
CA ARG A 393 18.00 -26.47 7.80
C ARG A 393 17.58 -27.67 6.95
N PRO A 394 18.32 -28.81 7.00
CA PRO A 394 17.89 -30.03 6.32
C PRO A 394 16.62 -30.60 6.99
N ALA A 395 15.60 -30.87 6.19
CA ALA A 395 14.34 -31.44 6.64
C ALA A 395 14.52 -32.93 7.03
N THR A 396 14.27 -33.25 8.29
CA THR A 396 14.16 -34.64 8.76
C THR A 396 12.81 -35.23 8.34
N GLY A 397 12.85 -36.37 7.65
CA GLY A 397 11.67 -37.06 7.12
C GLY A 397 10.67 -37.47 8.19
N ALA A 398 9.50 -36.85 8.17
CA ALA A 398 8.34 -37.25 8.95
C ALA A 398 7.18 -37.59 8.01
N SER A 399 6.46 -38.66 8.35
CA SER A 399 5.33 -39.21 7.59
C SER A 399 4.19 -38.20 7.45
N PRO A 400 3.44 -38.17 6.33
CA PRO A 400 2.35 -37.23 6.13
C PRO A 400 1.18 -37.54 7.08
N PRO A 401 0.75 -36.59 7.93
CA PRO A 401 -0.43 -36.79 8.77
C PRO A 401 -1.71 -36.69 7.93
N ARG A 402 -2.78 -37.39 8.33
CA ARG A 402 -4.11 -37.38 7.67
C ARG A 402 -5.13 -36.61 8.52
N GLY A 403 -6.08 -35.91 7.88
CA GLY A 403 -7.22 -35.23 8.53
C GLY A 403 -7.03 -33.73 8.78
N LEU A 404 -7.63 -33.16 9.84
CA LEU A 404 -7.55 -31.73 10.20
C LEU A 404 -6.09 -31.25 10.30
N CYS A 405 -5.18 -32.11 10.78
CA CYS A 405 -3.75 -31.81 10.87
C CYS A 405 -3.10 -31.61 9.49
N HIS A 406 -3.53 -32.34 8.46
CA HIS A 406 -3.07 -32.15 7.08
C HIS A 406 -3.56 -30.81 6.51
N PHE A 407 -4.84 -30.48 6.74
CA PHE A 407 -5.40 -29.19 6.33
C PHE A 407 -4.71 -28.01 7.03
N LEU A 408 -4.43 -28.13 8.33
CA LEU A 408 -3.67 -27.15 9.10
C LEU A 408 -2.23 -27.01 8.58
N GLN A 409 -1.56 -28.11 8.24
CA GLN A 409 -0.21 -28.08 7.65
C GLN A 409 -0.19 -27.41 6.28
N LEU A 410 -1.13 -27.76 5.40
CA LEU A 410 -1.27 -27.14 4.07
C LEU A 410 -1.58 -25.64 4.16
N ASN A 411 -2.33 -25.22 5.16
CA ASN A 411 -2.78 -23.83 5.33
C ASN A 411 -2.07 -23.10 6.47
N THR A 412 -0.90 -23.58 6.90
CA THR A 412 -0.15 -23.00 8.02
C THR A 412 0.07 -21.50 7.81
N TYR A 413 0.52 -21.11 6.61
CA TYR A 413 0.78 -19.71 6.28
C TYR A 413 -0.47 -18.84 6.27
N ALA A 414 -1.63 -19.39 5.88
CA ALA A 414 -2.90 -18.66 5.92
C ALA A 414 -3.34 -18.38 7.37
N LEU A 415 -3.19 -19.37 8.26
CA LEU A 415 -3.51 -19.22 9.68
C LEU A 415 -2.55 -18.26 10.38
N VAL A 416 -1.26 -18.35 10.07
CA VAL A 416 -0.24 -17.43 10.59
C VAL A 416 -0.48 -16.01 10.10
N ALA A 417 -0.98 -15.81 8.88
CA ALA A 417 -1.39 -14.48 8.40
C ALA A 417 -2.66 -13.97 9.09
N LEU A 418 -3.68 -14.82 9.29
CA LEU A 418 -5.01 -14.43 9.76
C LEU A 418 -5.11 -14.23 11.28
N LEU A 419 -4.51 -15.12 12.08
CA LEU A 419 -4.75 -15.15 13.53
C LEU A 419 -4.12 -13.98 14.29
N PRO A 420 -2.86 -13.56 14.03
CA PRO A 420 -2.25 -12.48 14.80
C PRO A 420 -3.01 -11.14 14.74
N PRO A 421 -3.50 -10.66 13.58
CA PRO A 421 -4.35 -9.47 13.50
C PRO A 421 -5.61 -9.57 14.36
N LEU A 422 -6.27 -10.73 14.37
CA LEU A 422 -7.47 -10.96 15.18
C LEU A 422 -7.13 -10.96 16.67
N VAL A 423 -6.02 -11.58 17.07
CA VAL A 423 -5.53 -11.58 18.46
C VAL A 423 -5.27 -10.14 18.90
N VAL A 424 -4.57 -9.33 18.10
CA VAL A 424 -4.38 -7.91 18.39
C VAL A 424 -5.72 -7.22 18.57
N ALA A 425 -6.68 -7.44 17.66
CA ALA A 425 -8.01 -6.84 17.76
C ALA A 425 -8.82 -7.29 18.99
N PHE A 426 -8.57 -8.48 19.55
CA PHE A 426 -9.20 -8.91 20.81
C PHE A 426 -8.73 -8.14 22.04
N PHE A 427 -7.50 -7.59 22.00
CA PHE A 427 -6.86 -6.93 23.13
C PHE A 427 -6.77 -5.41 23.00
N THR A 428 -6.96 -4.84 21.80
CA THR A 428 -6.97 -3.39 21.59
C THR A 428 -8.15 -2.94 20.74
N GLU A 429 -8.66 -1.75 21.07
CA GLU A 429 -9.75 -1.06 20.35
C GLU A 429 -9.30 0.31 19.78
N ASP A 430 -8.02 0.68 19.93
CA ASP A 430 -7.48 1.98 19.56
C ASP A 430 -6.90 1.95 18.14
N VAL A 431 -7.71 2.43 17.19
CA VAL A 431 -7.35 2.45 15.77
C VAL A 431 -6.25 3.48 15.51
N SER A 432 -6.27 4.61 16.21
CA SER A 432 -5.27 5.68 16.02
C SER A 432 -3.88 5.23 16.46
N MET A 433 -3.77 4.50 17.56
CA MET A 433 -2.51 3.92 18.04
C MET A 433 -1.96 2.88 17.04
N LEU A 434 -2.81 1.96 16.58
CA LEU A 434 -2.45 0.94 15.60
C LEU A 434 -1.95 1.55 14.29
N VAL A 435 -2.67 2.55 13.77
CA VAL A 435 -2.27 3.29 12.56
C VAL A 435 -0.97 4.06 12.79
N GLY A 436 -0.83 4.74 13.93
CA GLY A 436 0.38 5.48 14.30
C GLY A 436 1.62 4.60 14.38
N PHE A 437 1.52 3.43 15.03
CA PHE A 437 2.60 2.46 15.16
C PHE A 437 2.96 1.84 13.81
N THR A 438 1.96 1.32 13.10
CA THR A 438 2.14 0.68 11.77
C THR A 438 2.78 1.65 10.79
N GLY A 439 2.30 2.89 10.74
CA GLY A 439 2.83 3.95 9.89
C GLY A 439 4.27 4.33 10.26
N THR A 440 4.56 4.57 11.53
CA THR A 440 5.89 5.05 11.96
C THR A 440 7.00 4.04 11.66
N TYR A 441 6.78 2.75 11.93
CA TYR A 441 7.85 1.75 11.84
C TYR A 441 7.86 1.07 10.48
N ALA A 442 6.81 0.31 10.18
CA ALA A 442 6.76 -0.48 8.95
C ALA A 442 6.40 0.39 7.74
N GLY A 443 5.49 1.36 7.93
CA GLY A 443 5.09 2.31 6.91
C GLY A 443 6.27 3.16 6.42
N LEU A 444 7.05 3.75 7.33
CA LEU A 444 8.26 4.49 6.99
C LEU A 444 9.28 3.62 6.23
N GLY A 445 9.42 2.36 6.61
CA GLY A 445 10.25 1.39 5.91
C GLY A 445 9.84 1.21 4.44
N ILE A 446 8.56 0.90 4.20
CA ILE A 446 8.03 0.65 2.85
C ILE A 446 7.86 1.93 2.02
N GLN A 447 7.50 3.04 2.65
CA GLN A 447 7.20 4.29 1.96
C GLN A 447 8.46 5.10 1.66
N TRP A 448 9.46 5.09 2.55
CA TRP A 448 10.61 5.99 2.47
C TRP A 448 11.93 5.25 2.27
N ILE A 449 12.23 4.25 3.10
CA ILE A 449 13.52 3.54 3.06
C ILE A 449 13.63 2.68 1.80
N VAL A 450 12.67 1.79 1.56
CA VAL A 450 12.70 0.83 0.43
C VAL A 450 12.83 1.54 -0.93
N PRO A 451 12.01 2.54 -1.29
CA PRO A 451 12.14 3.25 -2.56
C PRO A 451 13.49 3.93 -2.74
N THR A 452 14.02 4.52 -1.67
CA THR A 452 15.32 5.19 -1.67
C THR A 452 16.45 4.20 -1.92
N CYS A 453 16.43 3.05 -1.22
CA CYS A 453 17.39 1.97 -1.44
C CYS A 453 17.28 1.35 -2.84
N LEU A 454 16.07 1.19 -3.38
CA LEU A 454 15.84 0.66 -4.73
C LEU A 454 16.46 1.58 -5.78
N VAL A 455 16.18 2.89 -5.74
CA VAL A 455 16.75 3.85 -6.68
C VAL A 455 18.25 3.96 -6.53
N TYR A 456 18.78 3.98 -5.31
CA TYR A 456 20.22 3.97 -5.08
C TYR A 456 20.89 2.76 -5.75
N SER A 457 20.37 1.56 -5.48
CA SER A 457 20.89 0.30 -6.03
C SER A 457 20.75 0.25 -7.55
N LEU A 458 19.63 0.75 -8.08
CA LEU A 458 19.39 0.85 -9.51
C LEU A 458 20.38 1.80 -10.19
N ARG A 459 20.54 3.03 -9.70
CA ARG A 459 21.45 4.02 -10.28
C ARG A 459 22.88 3.52 -10.29
N HIS A 460 23.32 2.88 -9.21
CA HIS A 460 24.63 2.26 -9.12
C HIS A 460 24.79 1.14 -10.17
N ARG A 461 23.82 0.22 -10.28
CA ARG A 461 23.88 -0.87 -11.28
C ARG A 461 23.86 -0.37 -12.71
N LEU A 462 23.01 0.62 -13.01
CA LEU A 462 22.97 1.25 -14.33
C LEU A 462 24.33 1.86 -14.67
N ALA A 463 24.97 2.60 -13.75
CA ALA A 463 26.29 3.18 -13.98
C ALA A 463 27.36 2.13 -14.31
N VAL A 464 27.33 0.99 -13.61
CA VAL A 464 28.23 -0.15 -13.87
C VAL A 464 27.95 -0.78 -15.24
N ASP A 465 26.69 -1.14 -15.53
CA ASP A 465 26.30 -1.78 -16.80
C ASP A 465 26.54 -0.86 -18.01
N TYR A 466 26.32 0.46 -17.88
CA TYR A 466 26.67 1.44 -18.91
C TYR A 466 28.17 1.43 -19.24
N THR A 467 29.02 1.29 -18.22
CA THR A 467 30.48 1.22 -18.40
C THR A 467 30.89 -0.08 -19.10
N HIS A 468 30.17 -1.18 -18.87
CA HIS A 468 30.42 -2.47 -19.53
C HIS A 468 29.86 -2.58 -20.96
N LEU A 469 28.88 -1.74 -21.34
CA LEU A 469 28.32 -1.70 -22.69
C LEU A 469 29.12 -0.80 -23.65
N GLN A 470 29.88 0.18 -23.14
CA GLN A 470 30.75 1.06 -23.93
C GLN A 470 31.91 0.37 -24.71
N PRO A 471 32.56 -0.71 -24.24
CA PRO A 471 33.66 -1.35 -24.96
C PRO A 471 33.23 -2.04 -26.26
N ILE A 472 31.97 -2.45 -26.39
CA ILE A 472 31.48 -3.21 -27.56
C ILE A 472 31.17 -2.29 -28.74
N ALA A 473 30.87 -1.01 -28.50
CA ALA A 473 30.58 -0.02 -29.53
C ALA A 473 31.83 0.67 -30.10
N ALA A 474 33.02 0.41 -29.54
CA ALA A 474 34.25 1.12 -29.88
C ALA A 474 35.05 0.52 -31.06
N GLU A 475 34.62 -0.60 -31.65
CA GLU A 475 35.31 -1.23 -32.80
C GLU A 475 34.74 -0.85 -34.19
N GLY A 476 33.88 0.17 -34.28
CA GLY A 476 33.39 0.70 -35.57
C GLY A 476 34.06 2.02 -35.95
N PRO A 477 34.69 2.15 -37.14
CA PRO A 477 35.21 3.43 -37.58
C PRO A 477 34.07 4.35 -38.00
N THR A 478 34.20 5.64 -37.67
CA THR A 478 33.40 6.77 -38.16
C THR A 478 31.95 6.89 -37.67
N SER A 479 31.77 7.57 -36.55
CA SER A 479 31.17 8.91 -36.52
C SER A 479 30.91 9.31 -35.07
N ALA A 480 31.43 10.48 -34.69
CA ALA A 480 31.03 11.20 -33.49
C ALA A 480 29.56 11.64 -33.65
N SER A 481 28.65 10.69 -33.51
CA SER A 481 27.23 10.94 -33.31
C SER A 481 27.00 10.90 -31.80
N THR A 482 26.72 12.06 -31.24
CA THR A 482 26.16 12.28 -29.91
C THR A 482 25.31 11.10 -29.46
N VAL A 483 25.75 10.40 -28.41
CA VAL A 483 25.07 9.29 -27.72
C VAL A 483 23.77 9.83 -27.08
N SER A 484 22.76 10.09 -27.90
CA SER A 484 21.50 10.74 -27.53
C SER A 484 20.39 9.73 -27.17
N GLY A 485 20.75 8.56 -26.63
CA GLY A 485 19.80 7.45 -26.47
C GLY A 485 19.51 6.99 -25.03
N HIS A 486 20.10 7.58 -23.98
CA HIS A 486 20.24 6.89 -22.68
C HIS A 486 19.69 7.64 -21.46
N THR A 487 18.94 8.72 -21.65
CA THR A 487 18.31 9.42 -20.52
C THR A 487 17.03 8.69 -20.10
N ASN A 488 16.98 8.19 -18.86
CA ASN A 488 15.76 7.64 -18.29
C ASN A 488 14.66 8.71 -18.26
N ARG A 489 13.71 8.65 -19.20
CA ARG A 489 12.59 9.59 -19.30
C ARG A 489 11.67 9.59 -18.07
N PHE A 490 11.73 8.52 -17.27
CA PHE A 490 10.98 8.36 -16.03
C PHE A 490 11.84 8.58 -14.78
N ALA A 491 13.03 9.18 -14.94
CA ALA A 491 13.86 9.57 -13.82
C ALA A 491 13.09 10.54 -12.90
N SER A 492 13.31 10.38 -11.60
CA SER A 492 12.77 11.32 -10.62
C SER A 492 13.32 12.73 -10.90
N PRO A 493 12.49 13.78 -10.76
CA PRO A 493 12.98 15.16 -10.79
C PRO A 493 14.01 15.42 -9.67
N PHE A 494 14.01 14.59 -8.63
CA PHE A 494 14.98 14.60 -7.53
C PHE A 494 16.18 13.71 -7.86
N ALA A 495 16.87 14.04 -8.96
CA ALA A 495 17.95 13.22 -9.51
C ALA A 495 19.24 13.24 -8.66
N HIS A 496 19.51 14.30 -7.90
CA HIS A 496 20.73 14.40 -7.10
C HIS A 496 20.69 13.48 -5.87
N ASP A 497 21.78 12.76 -5.61
CA ASP A 497 21.89 11.83 -4.48
C ASP A 497 21.70 12.47 -3.09
N ALA A 498 21.82 13.80 -2.98
CA ALA A 498 21.52 14.54 -1.76
C ALA A 498 20.08 14.27 -1.27
N TRP A 499 19.13 14.10 -2.19
CA TRP A 499 17.75 13.75 -1.84
C TRP A 499 17.62 12.38 -1.20
N LEU A 500 18.45 11.41 -1.59
CA LEU A 500 18.47 10.09 -0.96
C LEU A 500 18.91 10.19 0.50
N TYR A 501 19.98 10.95 0.77
CA TYR A 501 20.46 11.19 2.13
C TYR A 501 19.49 12.03 2.97
N VAL A 502 18.80 13.00 2.37
CA VAL A 502 17.74 13.77 3.05
C VAL A 502 16.61 12.84 3.47
N VAL A 503 16.11 11.98 2.58
CA VAL A 503 15.02 11.05 2.93
C VAL A 503 15.46 10.07 4.02
N LEU A 504 16.67 9.52 3.95
CA LEU A 504 17.20 8.63 4.99
C LEU A 504 17.44 9.35 6.32
N GLY A 505 17.93 10.59 6.28
CA GLY A 505 18.14 11.41 7.47
C GLY A 505 16.83 11.77 8.16
N VAL A 506 15.81 12.18 7.38
CA VAL A 506 14.46 12.43 7.92
C VAL A 506 13.84 11.14 8.44
N SER A 507 14.01 10.01 7.73
CA SER A 507 13.57 8.68 8.19
C SER A 507 14.14 8.35 9.58
N LEU A 508 15.44 8.52 9.76
CA LEU A 508 16.12 8.26 11.03
C LEU A 508 15.64 9.22 12.13
N LEU A 509 15.61 10.52 11.85
CA LEU A 509 15.15 11.54 12.79
C LEU A 509 13.72 11.24 13.26
N SER A 510 12.85 10.84 12.34
CA SER A 510 11.46 10.50 12.61
C SER A 510 11.32 9.27 13.50
N VAL A 511 12.04 8.18 13.21
CA VAL A 511 12.03 7.00 14.08
C VAL A 511 12.54 7.36 15.47
N VAL A 512 13.67 8.08 15.57
CA VAL A 512 14.24 8.50 16.86
C VAL A 512 13.25 9.37 17.64
N LEU A 513 12.66 10.38 17.00
CA LEU A 513 11.70 11.27 17.62
C LEU A 513 10.48 10.49 18.12
N VAL A 514 9.90 9.62 17.29
CA VAL A 514 8.72 8.85 17.67
C VAL A 514 9.04 7.85 18.78
N THR A 515 10.17 7.15 18.72
CA THR A 515 10.59 6.19 19.76
C THR A 515 10.87 6.87 21.08
N ILE A 516 11.54 8.03 21.10
CA ILE A 516 11.75 8.81 22.34
C ILE A 516 10.40 9.25 22.91
N THR A 517 9.51 9.77 22.06
CA THR A 517 8.21 10.29 22.51
C THR A 517 7.30 9.18 23.07
N HIS A 518 7.38 7.97 22.50
CA HIS A 518 6.63 6.80 23.00
C HIS A 518 7.29 6.13 24.21
N GLY A 519 8.63 6.12 24.30
CA GLY A 519 9.36 5.53 25.43
C GLY A 519 9.38 6.39 26.69
N MET A 520 9.02 7.67 26.58
CA MET A 520 8.86 8.60 27.71
C MET A 520 7.43 8.67 28.26
N ARG A 521 6.47 7.96 27.67
CA ARG A 521 5.10 7.76 28.18
C ARG A 521 4.97 6.36 28.76
#